data_AF-A0A7V3U654-F1
#
_entry.id   AF-A0A7V3U654-F1
#
_cell.length_a   1.000
_cell.length_b   1.000
_cell.length_c   1.000
_cell.angle_alpha   90.00
_cell.angle_beta   90.00
_cell.angle_gamma   90.00
#
_symmetry.space_group_name_H-M   'P 1'
#
loop_
_entity.id
_entity.type
_entity.pdbx_description
1 polymer ?
#
loop_
_entity_poly.entity_id
_entity_poly.type
_entity_poly.pdbx_seq_one_letter_code
_entity_poly.pdbx_strand_id
1 'polypeptide(L)' 'SPTGDLVEAAANLFTHLHALDAKGAPIVVAPIPNKGLGIAINDRLKRAAAPRS' A
#
# COMPACT_ATOMS: atom_id res chain seq x y z
N SER A 1 13.42 -4.05 -6.68
CA SER A 1 13.63 -4.97 -7.83
C SER A 1 14.28 -4.17 -8.96
N PRO A 2 15.22 -4.74 -9.74
CA PRO A 2 16.13 -4.01 -10.64
C PRO A 2 15.44 -3.25 -11.78
N THR A 3 14.19 -3.58 -12.10
CA THR A 3 13.39 -2.91 -13.14
C THR A 3 12.58 -1.72 -12.63
N GLY A 4 12.39 -1.60 -11.31
CA GLY A 4 11.61 -0.50 -10.74
C GLY A 4 10.19 -0.39 -11.30
N ASP A 5 9.59 -1.51 -11.73
CA ASP A 5 8.22 -1.48 -12.26
C ASP A 5 7.24 -1.19 -11.13
N LEU A 6 6.87 0.09 -11.04
CA LEU A 6 5.94 0.60 -10.06
C LEU A 6 4.53 0.04 -10.25
N VAL A 7 4.19 -0.47 -11.44
CA VAL A 7 2.90 -1.11 -11.71
C VAL A 7 2.83 -2.46 -11.03
N GLU A 8 3.86 -3.30 -11.21
CA GLU A 8 3.96 -4.59 -10.53
C GLU A 8 4.03 -4.42 -9.00
N ALA A 9 4.81 -3.43 -8.53
CA ALA A 9 4.90 -3.11 -7.11
C ALA A 9 3.55 -2.65 -6.53
N ALA A 10 2.80 -1.80 -7.24
CA ALA A 10 1.49 -1.32 -6.80
C ALA A 10 0.39 -2.39 -6.88
N ALA A 11 0.46 -3.30 -7.86
CA ALA A 11 -0.46 -4.42 -8.01
C ALA A 11 -0.36 -5.39 -6.83
N ASN A 12 0.86 -5.69 -6.40
CA ASN A 12 1.11 -6.62 -5.30
C ASN A 12 0.99 -6.00 -3.90
N LEU A 13 1.09 -4.67 -3.80
CA LEU A 13 1.06 -3.96 -2.52
C LEU A 13 -0.18 -4.30 -1.67
N PHE A 14 -1.38 -4.26 -2.26
CA PHE A 14 -2.62 -4.48 -1.50
C PHE A 14 -2.82 -5.93 -1.08
N THR A 15 -2.41 -6.88 -1.92
CA THR A 15 -2.42 -8.30 -1.55
C THR A 15 -1.53 -8.56 -0.33
N HIS A 16 -0.33 -7.97 -0.31
CA HIS A 16 0.56 -8.08 0.85
C HIS A 16 0.01 -7.36 2.08
N LEU A 17 -0.59 -6.18 1.93
CA LEU A 17 -1.23 -5.48 3.04
C LEU A 17 -2.36 -6.30 3.67
N HIS A 18 -3.23 -6.91 2.86
CA HIS A 18 -4.28 -7.79 3.37
C HIS A 18 -3.72 -9.03 4.08
N ALA A 19 -2.69 -9.66 3.53
CA ALA A 19 -2.06 -10.82 4.14
C ALA A 19 -1.36 -10.48 5.48
N LEU A 20 -0.84 -9.26 5.61
CA LEU A 20 -0.23 -8.77 6.86
C LEU A 20 -1.30 -8.35 7.88
N ASP A 21 -2.38 -7.71 7.44
CA ASP A 21 -3.51 -7.30 8.30
C ASP A 21 -4.17 -8.52 8.94
N ALA A 22 -4.29 -9.62 8.18
CA ALA A 22 -4.76 -10.90 8.69
C ALA A 22 -3.92 -11.49 9.84
N LYS A 23 -2.67 -11.02 10.02
CA LYS A 23 -1.81 -11.43 11.15
C LYS A 23 -2.04 -10.61 12.41
N GLY A 24 -2.88 -9.57 12.36
CA GLY A 24 -3.25 -8.73 13.51
C GLY A 24 -2.12 -7.86 14.04
N ALA A 25 -1.04 -7.67 13.28
CA ALA A 25 0.09 -6.83 13.66
C ALA A 25 -0.04 -5.42 13.04
N PRO A 26 0.40 -4.36 13.74
CA PRO A 26 0.43 -3.02 13.16
C PRO A 26 1.31 -2.96 11.91
N ILE A 27 0.80 -2.34 10.85
CA ILE A 27 1.53 -2.13 9.59
C ILE A 27 1.90 -0.65 9.49
N VAL A 28 3.18 -0.38 9.24
CA VAL A 28 3.69 0.97 8.95
C VAL A 28 4.22 1.02 7.54
N VAL A 29 3.82 2.05 6.79
CA VAL A 29 4.24 2.28 5.41
C VAL A 29 5.17 3.49 5.35
N ALA A 30 6.32 3.35 4.69
CA ALA A 30 7.23 4.48 4.48
C ALA A 30 6.55 5.59 3.64
N PRO A 31 6.90 6.88 3.83
CA PRO A 31 6.29 7.96 3.08
C PRO A 31 6.42 7.78 1.56
N ILE A 32 5.28 7.88 0.85
CA ILE A 32 5.23 7.82 -0.61
C ILE A 32 5.00 9.24 -1.16
N PRO A 33 5.87 9.75 -2.05
CA PRO A 33 5.69 11.06 -2.66
C PRO A 33 4.33 11.21 -3.37
N ASN A 34 3.63 12.33 -3.13
CA ASN A 34 2.35 12.66 -3.76
C ASN A 34 2.54 13.14 -5.21
N LYS A 35 3.05 12.28 -6.09
CA LYS A 35 3.19 12.55 -7.53
C LYS A 35 2.95 11.28 -8.34
N GLY A 36 2.40 11.43 -9.54
CA GLY A 36 2.09 10.31 -10.43
C GLY A 36 1.28 9.22 -9.72
N LEU A 37 1.74 7.97 -9.81
CA LEU A 37 1.11 6.81 -9.18
C LEU A 37 1.04 6.90 -7.63
N GLY A 38 1.95 7.66 -7.00
CA GLY A 38 1.99 7.81 -5.54
C GLY A 38 0.72 8.42 -4.96
N ILE A 39 0.01 9.28 -5.72
CA ILE A 39 -1.28 9.85 -5.31
C ILE A 39 -2.33 8.74 -5.15
N ALA A 40 -2.44 7.87 -6.15
CA ALA A 40 -3.40 6.76 -6.13
C ALA A 40 -3.06 5.71 -5.06
N ILE A 41 -1.77 5.47 -4.81
CA ILE A 41 -1.33 4.57 -3.73
C ILE A 41 -1.71 5.15 -2.37
N ASN A 42 -1.41 6.44 -2.11
CA ASN A 42 -1.73 7.09 -0.84
C ASN A 42 -3.25 7.14 -0.57
N ASP A 43 -4.08 7.36 -1.59
CA ASP A 43 -5.54 7.27 -1.46
C ASP A 43 -5.99 5.89 -0.97
N ARG A 44 -5.50 4.83 -1.62
CA ARG A 44 -5.87 3.46 -1.26
C ARG A 44 -5.36 3.08 0.14
N LEU A 45 -4.15 3.51 0.52
CA LEU A 45 -3.62 3.30 1.88
C LEU A 45 -4.50 3.96 2.94
N LYS A 46 -4.96 5.20 2.71
CA LYS A 46 -5.91 5.89 3.62
C LYS A 46 -7.22 5.13 3.77
N ARG A 47 -7.75 4.60 2.67
CA ARG A 47 -8.97 3.78 2.70
C ARG A 47 -8.77 2.45 3.44
N ALA A 48 -7.62 1.80 3.26
CA ALA A 48 -7.28 0.56 3.96
C ALA A 48 -7.06 0.77 5.47
N ALA A 49 -6.56 1.94 5.88
CA ALA A 49 -6.35 2.31 7.28
C ALA A 49 -7.61 2.83 7.99
N ALA A 50 -8.73 3.00 7.29
CA ALA A 50 -9.97 3.43 7.90
C ALA A 50 -10.50 2.35 8.87
N PRO A 51 -11.07 2.73 10.03
CA PRO A 51 -11.66 1.78 10.95
C PRO A 51 -12.67 0.87 10.25
N ARG A 52 -12.54 -0.43 10.45
CA ARG A 52 -13.53 -1.41 9.99
C ARG A 52 -14.62 -1.46 11.06
N SER A 53 -15.76 -0.83 10.79
CA SER A 53 -16.98 -0.92 11.61
C SER A 53 -17.54 -2.33 11.64
#